data_AF-A0A948WF83-F1
#
_entry.id   AF-A0A948WF83-F1
#
_cell.length_a   1.000
_cell.length_b   1.000
_cell.length_c   1.000
_cell.angle_alpha   90.00
_cell.angle_beta   90.00
_cell.angle_gamma   90.00
#
_symmetry.space_group_name_H-M   'P 1'
#
loop_
_entity.id
_entity.type
_entity.pdbx_description
1 polymer ?
#
loop_
_entity_poly.entity_id
_entity_poly.type
_entity_poly.pdbx_seq_one_letter_code
_entity_poly.pdbx_strand_id
1 'polypeptide(L)' 'LAQIREERRPNSKYASLSNCRQEVSDAEKMMRREGIHWLDSSSKSIEEISTTILQEVRLEGRPSF' A
#
# COMPACT_ATOMS: atom_id res chain seq x y z
N LEU A 1 -0.02 -0.07 10.77
CA LEU A 1 -0.50 -1.47 10.68
C LEU A 1 -0.43 -2.21 12.02
N ALA A 2 0.75 -2.40 12.62
CA ALA A 2 0.92 -3.16 13.86
C ALA A 2 0.09 -2.63 15.04
N GLN A 3 0.13 -1.31 15.30
CA GLN A 3 -0.63 -0.69 16.39
C GLN A 3 -2.15 -0.93 16.28
N ILE A 4 -2.72 -0.73 15.10
CA ILE A 4 -4.16 -0.97 14.83
C ILE A 4 -4.50 -2.46 15.02
N ARG A 5 -3.59 -3.37 14.64
CA ARG A 5 -3.79 -4.81 14.83
C ARG A 5 -3.67 -5.22 16.29
N GLU A 6 -2.80 -4.56 17.06
CA GLU A 6 -2.67 -4.75 18.50
C GLU A 6 -3.96 -4.38 19.22
N GLU A 7 -4.59 -3.27 18.84
CA GLU A 7 -5.91 -2.86 19.37
C GLU A 7 -7.02 -3.87 19.05
N ARG A 8 -6.96 -4.54 17.88
CA ARG A 8 -7.97 -5.53 17.46
C ARG A 8 -7.72 -6.93 18.02
N ARG A 9 -6.46 -7.37 18.13
CA ARG A 9 -6.02 -8.67 18.64
C ARG A 9 -4.64 -8.53 19.31
N PRO A 10 -4.61 -8.13 20.58
CA PRO A 10 -3.37 -7.88 21.29
C PRO A 10 -2.56 -9.17 21.51
N ASN A 11 -1.24 -9.04 21.67
CA ASN A 11 -0.28 -10.12 21.92
C ASN A 11 -0.31 -11.25 20.89
N SER A 12 -0.77 -10.97 19.66
CA SER A 12 -0.89 -11.96 18.61
C SER A 12 0.27 -11.87 17.61
N LYS A 13 0.64 -13.01 17.01
CA LYS A 13 1.61 -13.03 15.89
C LYS A 13 1.18 -12.10 14.74
N TYR A 14 -0.13 -11.97 14.53
CA TYR A 14 -0.75 -11.08 13.54
C TYR A 14 -0.44 -9.58 13.77
N ALA A 15 -0.39 -9.15 15.02
CA ALA A 15 -0.08 -7.76 15.40
C ALA A 15 1.43 -7.47 15.49
N SER A 16 2.27 -8.51 15.51
CA SER A 16 3.72 -8.33 15.60
C SER A 16 4.30 -7.53 14.44
N LEU A 17 5.24 -6.63 14.75
CA LEU A 17 5.92 -5.79 13.75
C LEU A 17 6.72 -6.61 12.73
N SER A 18 7.31 -7.73 13.15
CA SER A 18 8.03 -8.64 12.26
C SER A 18 7.09 -9.24 11.21
N ASN A 19 5.92 -9.71 11.62
CA ASN A 19 4.92 -10.26 10.72
C ASN A 19 4.38 -9.18 9.75
N CYS A 20 4.06 -7.99 10.27
CA CYS A 20 3.62 -6.88 9.44
C CYS A 20 4.64 -6.50 8.35
N ARG A 21 5.94 -6.42 8.70
CA ARG A 21 7.01 -6.12 7.74
C ARG A 21 7.17 -7.21 6.68
N GLN A 22 7.08 -8.47 7.10
CA GLN A 22 7.16 -9.60 6.18
C GLN A 22 6.00 -9.59 5.17
N GLU A 23 4.76 -9.40 5.65
CA GLU A 23 3.57 -9.30 4.79
C GLU A 23 3.68 -8.18 3.75
N VAL A 24 4.16 -6.99 4.16
CA VAL A 24 4.37 -5.87 3.23
C VAL A 24 5.44 -6.21 2.19
N SER A 25 6.58 -6.78 2.60
CA SER A 25 7.63 -7.16 1.68
C SER A 25 7.19 -8.21 0.65
N ASP A 26 6.40 -9.19 1.08
CA ASP A 26 5.89 -10.24 0.20
C ASP A 26 4.84 -9.71 -0.78
N ALA A 27 3.98 -8.78 -0.32
CA ALA A 27 3.04 -8.06 -1.19
C ALA A 27 3.77 -7.20 -2.23
N GLU A 28 4.78 -6.43 -1.84
CA GLU A 28 5.57 -5.61 -2.76
C GLU A 28 6.29 -6.47 -3.82
N LYS A 29 6.87 -7.60 -3.41
CA LYS A 29 7.49 -8.56 -4.35
C LYS A 29 6.47 -9.09 -5.34
N MET A 30 5.27 -9.45 -4.88
CA MET A 30 4.20 -9.93 -5.73
C MET A 30 3.77 -8.85 -6.73
N MET A 31 3.51 -7.62 -6.27
CA MET A 31 3.11 -6.51 -7.14
C MET A 31 4.19 -6.19 -8.19
N ARG A 32 5.47 -6.17 -7.80
CA ARG A 32 6.59 -5.97 -8.73
C ARG A 32 6.69 -7.10 -9.76
N ARG A 33 6.49 -8.36 -9.35
CA ARG A 33 6.56 -9.52 -10.23
C ARG A 33 5.45 -9.49 -11.28
N GLU A 34 4.25 -9.12 -10.88
CA GLU A 34 3.07 -9.05 -11.75
C GLU A 34 2.98 -7.73 -12.54
N GLY A 35 3.94 -6.80 -12.36
CA GLY A 35 3.94 -5.50 -13.04
C GLY A 35 2.78 -4.59 -12.64
N ILE A 36 2.21 -4.79 -11.45
CA ILE A 36 1.08 -4.00 -10.95
C ILE A 36 1.65 -2.70 -10.35
N HIS A 37 1.18 -1.56 -10.85
CA HIS A 37 1.47 -0.26 -10.24
C HIS A 37 0.87 -0.17 -8.84
N TRP A 38 1.66 0.32 -7.89
CA TRP A 38 1.26 0.46 -6.50
C TRP A 38 1.88 1.73 -5.93
N LEU A 39 1.20 2.31 -4.93
CA LEU A 39 1.74 3.43 -4.17
C LEU A 39 1.96 3.07 -2.71
N ASP A 40 3.05 3.58 -2.14
CA ASP A 40 3.25 3.57 -0.70
C ASP A 40 2.51 4.73 -0.03
N SER A 41 1.64 4.40 0.91
CA SER A 41 0.86 5.32 1.74
C SER A 41 1.50 5.60 3.11
N SER A 42 2.65 4.99 3.43
CA SER A 42 3.29 5.07 4.75
C SER A 42 3.63 6.50 5.19
N SER A 43 3.92 7.40 4.26
CA SER A 43 4.32 8.78 4.53
C SER A 43 3.49 9.83 3.78
N LYS A 44 2.39 9.43 3.12
CA LYS A 44 1.58 10.34 2.30
C LYS A 44 0.25 10.64 2.98
N SER A 45 -0.17 11.89 2.88
CA SER A 45 -1.49 12.37 3.31
C SER A 45 -2.58 11.83 2.38
N ILE A 46 -3.83 11.84 2.83
CA ILE A 46 -4.98 11.36 2.03
C ILE A 46 -5.13 12.20 0.75
N GLU A 47 -4.91 13.51 0.85
CA GLU A 47 -4.95 14.46 -0.26
C GLU A 47 -3.85 14.19 -1.30
N GLU A 48 -2.66 13.84 -0.83
CA GLU A 48 -1.52 13.50 -1.70
C GLU A 48 -1.79 12.19 -2.44
N ILE A 49 -2.27 11.16 -1.73
CA ILE A 49 -2.68 9.88 -2.32
C ILE A 49 -3.77 10.10 -3.37
N SER A 50 -4.78 10.91 -3.05
CA SER A 50 -5.90 11.22 -3.94
C SER A 50 -5.42 11.91 -5.21
N THR A 51 -4.48 12.84 -5.08
CA THR A 51 -3.88 13.55 -6.21
C THR A 51 -3.07 12.60 -7.09
N THR A 52 -2.25 11.72 -6.49
CA THR A 52 -1.47 10.71 -7.23
C THR A 52 -2.37 9.77 -8.01
N ILE A 53 -3.44 9.25 -7.39
CA ILE A 53 -4.41 8.37 -8.07
C ILE A 53 -5.07 9.12 -9.24
N LEU A 54 -5.51 10.35 -9.03
CA LEU A 54 -6.15 11.14 -10.08
C LEU A 54 -5.20 11.42 -11.25
N GLN A 55 -3.91 11.62 -10.97
CA GLN A 55 -2.88 11.81 -11.99
C GLN A 55 -2.64 10.52 -12.79
N GLU A 56 -2.45 9.38 -12.12
CA GLU A 56 -2.24 8.09 -12.80
C GLU A 56 -3.43 7.72 -13.70
N VAL A 57 -4.66 7.81 -13.18
CA VAL A 57 -5.88 7.51 -13.94
C VAL A 57 -6.08 8.46 -15.13
N ARG A 58 -5.76 9.76 -14.98
CA ARG A 58 -5.86 10.73 -16.09
C ARG A 58 -4.79 10.52 -17.16
N LEU A 59 -3.61 10.01 -16.78
CA LEU A 59 -2.55 9.68 -17.72
C LEU A 59 -2.89 8.42 -18.55
N GLU A 60 -3.56 7.44 -17.95
CA GLU A 60 -4.10 6.27 -18.67
C GLU A 60 -5.31 6.60 -19.53
N GLY A 61 -6.11 7.60 -19.13
CA GLY A 61 -7.36 8.00 -19.79
C GLY A 61 -7.23 9.00 -20.94
N ARG A 62 -6.02 9.44 -21.34
CA ARG A 62 -5.86 10.28 -22.54
C ARG A 62 -5.79 9.38 -23.79
N PRO A 63 -6.85 9.30 -24.64
CA PRO A 63 -6.65 8.76 -25.96
C PRO A 63 -5.62 9.64 -26.67
N SER A 64 -4.61 9.01 -27.25
CA SER A 64 -3.51 9.66 -27.95
C SER A 64 -3.94 10.21 -29.31
N PHE A 65 -5.07 10.90 -29.44
CA PHE A 65 -5.49 11.60 -30.68
C PHE A 65 -6.41 12.77 -30.36
#